data_AF-A0A0K8QP05-F1
#
_entry.id   AF-A0A0K8QP05-F1
#
_cell.length_a   1.000
_cell.length_b   1.000
_cell.length_c   1.000
_cell.angle_alpha   90.00
_cell.angle_beta   90.00
_cell.angle_gamma   90.00
#
_symmetry.space_group_name_H-M   'P 1'
#
loop_
_entity.id
_entity.type
_entity.pdbx_description
1 polymer ?
#
loop_
_entity_poly.entity_id
_entity_poly.type
_entity_poly.pdbx_seq_one_letter_code
_entity_poly.pdbx_strand_id
1 'polypeptide(L)'
;MHGMVPVARGSRGSEPVGVATKWKDRDVRRVEARARRARTALRVAVSLLLACAAGFAARPSRAQETPAKDVTAFVAVNVVPMDRERVLRDRTVLVEDGRIVAIGRKVAVPKGARIVDGAGRAFLSPGLADMHMHADTAEALKVYLANGVTSVLNMGGASPEFVAQLRPAVNAGKRPGPHVYVAFIVDGSPRYGHFFVTTPEEARWAVRLAKTNGYDFIKVYNDLSPACFQALVDEGRAQHLPVVGHGVRSVGLERQLDAGQLMVAHAEEFLYTVFKPRPTRRPAARPIRRRFPARSPSCCAIAPSSPPTSTPMPPSRGSGAGPTSSTRSCTAPSCATSAPPTASTGSIRTTRSAAAAWTPPRPSSRASSRR
;
A
#
# COMPACT_ATOMS: atom_id res chain seq x y z
N MET A 1 29.11 -0.99 -78.71
CA MET A 1 29.55 -2.33 -78.24
C MET A 1 28.30 -3.17 -78.08
N HIS A 2 27.94 -3.91 -79.14
CA HIS A 2 28.04 -5.39 -79.25
C HIS A 2 26.87 -6.10 -78.52
N GLY A 3 26.00 -6.92 -79.13
CA GLY A 3 25.86 -7.46 -80.50
C GLY A 3 24.36 -7.81 -80.76
N MET A 4 23.85 -7.85 -82.01
CA MET A 4 23.96 -8.95 -83.02
C MET A 4 23.41 -10.28 -82.46
N VAL A 5 22.44 -11.02 -83.03
CA VAL A 5 21.94 -11.24 -84.42
C VAL A 5 20.48 -11.79 -84.39
N PRO A 6 19.65 -11.54 -85.43
CA PRO A 6 18.27 -12.04 -85.64
C PRO A 6 18.16 -13.20 -86.66
N VAL A 7 17.03 -13.91 -86.77
CA VAL A 7 16.48 -14.63 -87.98
C VAL A 7 15.01 -15.03 -87.67
N ALA A 8 13.97 -14.42 -88.29
CA ALA A 8 13.23 -14.79 -89.53
C ALA A 8 12.53 -16.18 -89.46
N ARG A 9 11.33 -16.48 -89.99
CA ARG A 9 10.56 -15.91 -91.11
C ARG A 9 9.17 -16.62 -91.17
N GLY A 10 8.17 -15.94 -91.74
CA GLY A 10 7.01 -16.55 -92.43
C GLY A 10 5.76 -16.73 -91.57
N SER A 11 4.53 -16.63 -92.07
CA SER A 11 3.99 -16.21 -93.37
C SER A 11 2.47 -16.03 -93.18
N ARG A 12 1.92 -15.07 -93.92
CA ARG A 12 0.51 -14.85 -94.31
C ARG A 12 -0.57 -15.85 -93.82
N GLY A 13 -1.61 -15.27 -93.21
CA GLY A 13 -3.01 -15.48 -93.59
C GLY A 13 -3.79 -16.66 -93.00
N SER A 14 -4.78 -16.38 -92.15
CA SER A 14 -6.19 -16.82 -92.27
C SER A 14 -6.99 -16.47 -91.01
N GLU A 15 -8.28 -16.20 -91.20
CA GLU A 15 -9.30 -15.77 -90.23
C GLU A 15 -9.49 -16.65 -88.98
N PRO A 16 -10.17 -16.14 -87.92
CA PRO A 16 -10.30 -16.83 -86.64
C PRO A 16 -11.39 -17.90 -86.67
N VAL A 17 -11.05 -19.13 -86.29
CA VAL A 17 -12.03 -20.17 -85.97
C VAL A 17 -12.47 -20.01 -84.52
N GLY A 18 -13.72 -19.59 -84.32
CA GLY A 18 -14.33 -19.44 -83.01
C GLY A 18 -14.45 -20.76 -82.25
N VAL A 19 -14.05 -20.75 -80.98
CA VAL A 19 -14.39 -21.81 -80.02
C VAL A 19 -15.44 -21.25 -79.07
N ALA A 20 -16.71 -21.55 -79.36
CA ALA A 20 -17.83 -21.26 -78.49
C ALA A 20 -17.76 -22.16 -77.24
N THR A 21 -17.39 -21.62 -76.08
CA THR A 21 -17.60 -22.28 -74.78
C THR A 21 -19.09 -22.27 -74.46
N LYS A 22 -19.79 -23.33 -74.86
CA LYS A 22 -21.21 -23.55 -74.59
C LYS A 22 -21.37 -23.94 -73.11
N TRP A 23 -21.71 -22.98 -72.25
CA TRP A 23 -22.16 -23.27 -70.89
C TRP A 23 -23.43 -24.13 -70.97
N LYS A 24 -23.46 -25.27 -70.29
CA LYS A 24 -24.65 -26.14 -70.28
C LYS A 24 -25.74 -25.46 -69.43
N ASP A 25 -26.99 -25.54 -69.86
CA ASP A 25 -28.15 -24.92 -69.18
C ASP A 25 -28.28 -25.34 -67.69
N ARG A 26 -27.70 -26.49 -67.31
CA ARG A 26 -27.57 -26.93 -65.91
C ARG A 26 -26.68 -26.03 -65.05
N ASP A 27 -25.65 -25.42 -65.63
CA ASP A 27 -24.67 -24.60 -64.90
C ASP A 27 -25.24 -23.21 -64.59
N VAL A 28 -25.98 -22.62 -65.54
CA VAL A 28 -26.73 -21.37 -65.33
C VAL A 28 -27.81 -21.56 -64.25
N ARG A 29 -28.61 -22.63 -64.33
CA ARG A 29 -29.63 -22.96 -63.32
C ARG A 29 -29.04 -23.19 -61.92
N ARG A 30 -27.83 -23.76 -61.82
CA ARG A 30 -27.12 -23.95 -60.53
C ARG A 30 -26.64 -22.62 -59.94
N VAL A 31 -26.12 -21.72 -60.76
CA VAL A 31 -25.69 -20.38 -60.32
C VAL A 31 -26.88 -19.56 -59.85
N GLU A 32 -27.99 -19.56 -60.59
CA GLU A 32 -29.20 -18.87 -60.17
C GLU A 32 -29.84 -19.45 -58.91
N ALA A 33 -29.84 -20.78 -58.75
CA ALA A 33 -30.34 -21.43 -57.54
C ALA A 33 -29.50 -21.06 -56.31
N ARG A 34 -28.16 -20.96 -56.46
CA ARG A 34 -27.27 -20.45 -55.40
C ARG A 34 -27.53 -18.98 -55.09
N ALA A 35 -27.74 -18.13 -56.11
CA ALA A 35 -28.06 -16.72 -55.91
C ALA A 35 -29.45 -16.50 -55.25
N ARG A 36 -30.43 -17.35 -55.53
CA ARG A 36 -31.74 -17.33 -54.85
C ARG A 36 -31.61 -17.77 -53.39
N ARG A 37 -30.87 -18.85 -53.11
CA ARG A 37 -30.60 -19.32 -51.73
C ARG A 37 -29.82 -18.28 -50.90
N ALA A 38 -28.83 -17.61 -51.49
CA ALA A 38 -28.08 -16.55 -50.84
C ALA A 38 -28.96 -15.33 -50.51
N ARG A 39 -29.85 -14.92 -51.42
CA ARG A 39 -30.82 -13.84 -51.18
C ARG A 39 -31.83 -14.18 -50.08
N THR A 40 -32.31 -15.43 -50.03
CA THR A 40 -33.20 -15.90 -48.96
C THR A 40 -32.46 -15.96 -47.61
N ALA A 41 -31.23 -16.46 -47.58
CA ALA A 41 -30.42 -16.51 -46.36
C ALA A 41 -30.11 -15.10 -45.82
N LEU A 42 -29.80 -14.13 -46.69
CA LEU A 42 -29.58 -12.74 -46.30
C LEU A 42 -30.85 -12.10 -45.73
N ARG A 43 -32.02 -12.35 -46.33
CA ARG A 43 -33.30 -11.85 -45.81
C ARG A 43 -33.62 -12.43 -44.42
N VAL A 44 -33.39 -13.72 -44.22
CA VAL A 44 -33.59 -14.37 -42.91
C VAL A 44 -32.62 -13.80 -41.86
N ALA A 45 -31.35 -13.59 -42.22
CA ALA A 45 -30.36 -12.99 -41.32
C ALA A 45 -30.73 -11.55 -40.94
N VAL A 46 -31.17 -10.73 -41.89
CA VAL A 46 -31.62 -9.35 -41.64
C VAL A 46 -32.88 -9.33 -40.77
N SER A 47 -33.84 -10.23 -41.01
CA SER A 47 -35.05 -10.34 -40.17
C SER A 47 -34.73 -10.78 -38.75
N LEU A 48 -33.79 -11.71 -38.57
CA LEU A 48 -33.31 -12.13 -37.24
C LEU A 48 -32.59 -10.99 -36.51
N LEU A 49 -31.75 -10.22 -37.21
CA LEU A 49 -31.08 -9.04 -36.66
C LEU A 49 -32.06 -7.95 -36.23
N LEU A 50 -33.10 -7.69 -37.04
CA LEU A 50 -34.15 -6.72 -36.71
C LEU A 50 -35.01 -7.19 -35.53
N ALA A 51 -35.33 -8.49 -35.43
CA ALA A 51 -36.03 -9.06 -34.29
C ALA A 51 -35.21 -8.99 -32.99
N CYS A 52 -33.90 -9.25 -33.07
CA CYS A 52 -32.99 -9.08 -31.93
C CYS A 52 -32.85 -7.61 -31.50
N ALA A 53 -32.84 -6.67 -32.43
CA ALA A 53 -32.79 -5.24 -32.13
C ALA A 53 -34.07 -4.75 -31.45
N ALA A 54 -35.24 -5.23 -31.90
CA ALA A 54 -36.53 -4.90 -31.28
C ALA A 54 -36.67 -5.46 -29.85
N GLY A 55 -36.11 -6.65 -29.58
CA GLY A 55 -36.07 -7.23 -28.24
C GLY A 55 -35.17 -6.48 -27.24
N PHE A 56 -34.19 -5.72 -27.73
CA PHE A 56 -33.30 -4.92 -26.88
C PHE A 56 -33.90 -3.56 -26.49
N ALA A 57 -34.76 -2.99 -27.35
CA ALA A 57 -35.38 -1.68 -27.13
C ALA A 57 -36.58 -1.72 -26.17
N ALA A 58 -37.18 -2.90 -25.92
CA ALA A 58 -38.37 -3.07 -25.10
C ALA A 58 -38.09 -3.58 -23.67
N ARG A 59 -36.85 -3.45 -23.17
CA ARG A 59 -36.61 -3.68 -21.73
C ARG A 59 -37.15 -2.48 -20.96
N PRO A 60 -38.14 -2.66 -20.06
CA PRO A 60 -38.51 -1.58 -19.15
C PRO A 60 -37.24 -1.19 -18.40
N SER A 61 -36.87 0.08 -18.49
CA SER A 61 -35.83 0.66 -17.65
C SER A 61 -36.30 0.45 -16.21
N ARG A 62 -35.79 -0.59 -15.56
CA ARG A 62 -35.96 -0.76 -14.12
C ARG A 62 -35.26 0.46 -13.54
N ALA A 63 -36.06 1.43 -13.07
CA ALA A 63 -35.56 2.60 -12.39
C ALA A 63 -34.51 2.10 -11.40
N GLN A 64 -33.27 2.48 -11.67
CA GLN A 64 -32.14 2.08 -10.86
C GLN A 64 -32.41 2.74 -9.51
N GLU A 65 -32.93 1.97 -8.55
CA GLU A 65 -33.14 2.44 -7.19
C GLU A 65 -31.82 3.06 -6.77
N THR A 66 -31.83 4.37 -6.59
CA THR A 66 -30.66 5.06 -6.05
C THR A 66 -30.40 4.39 -4.72
N PRO A 67 -29.19 3.83 -4.48
CA PRO A 67 -28.93 3.11 -3.25
C PRO A 67 -29.36 4.01 -2.09
N ALA A 68 -30.29 3.51 -1.27
CA ALA A 68 -30.83 4.27 -0.16
C ALA A 68 -29.65 4.70 0.72
N LYS A 69 -29.53 6.00 0.97
CA LYS A 69 -28.46 6.55 1.81
C LYS A 69 -28.45 5.87 3.16
N ASP A 70 -27.27 5.59 3.70
CA ASP A 70 -27.16 5.12 5.09
C ASP A 70 -27.32 6.32 6.01
N VAL A 71 -28.51 6.46 6.59
CA VAL A 71 -28.87 7.58 7.45
C VAL A 71 -29.06 7.08 8.88
N THR A 72 -28.27 7.62 9.81
CA THR A 72 -28.42 7.37 11.25
C THR A 72 -28.64 8.68 11.99
N ALA A 73 -29.63 8.71 12.87
CA ALA A 73 -29.93 9.85 13.73
C ALA A 73 -29.76 9.46 15.20
N PHE A 74 -28.84 10.11 15.90
CA PHE A 74 -28.74 10.06 17.35
C PHE A 74 -29.64 11.14 17.92
N VAL A 75 -30.73 10.79 18.59
CA VAL A 75 -31.75 11.74 19.08
C VAL A 75 -31.67 11.89 20.60
N ALA A 76 -32.00 13.07 21.12
CA ALA A 76 -32.00 13.37 22.55
C ALA A 76 -30.67 13.01 23.27
N VAL A 77 -29.53 13.30 22.65
CA VAL A 77 -28.19 13.05 23.22
C VAL A 77 -27.54 14.32 23.77
N ASN A 78 -26.62 14.15 24.72
CA ASN A 78 -25.75 15.19 25.24
C ASN A 78 -24.40 15.14 24.52
N VAL A 79 -24.17 16.03 23.55
CA VAL A 79 -22.96 15.99 22.71
C VAL A 79 -21.80 16.67 23.40
N VAL A 80 -20.64 15.99 23.43
CA VAL A 80 -19.35 16.51 23.90
C VAL A 80 -18.50 16.81 22.66
N PRO A 81 -18.51 18.05 22.12
CA PRO A 81 -17.96 18.35 20.79
C PRO A 81 -16.43 18.42 20.72
N MET A 82 -15.72 18.51 21.85
CA MET A 82 -14.25 18.65 21.94
C MET A 82 -13.67 19.91 21.25
N ASP A 83 -14.49 20.93 20.99
CA ASP A 83 -14.03 22.22 20.42
C ASP A 83 -13.78 23.30 21.49
N ARG A 84 -14.39 23.16 22.68
CA ARG A 84 -14.14 23.92 23.91
C ARG A 84 -14.78 23.19 25.09
N GLU A 85 -14.51 23.65 26.31
CA GLU A 85 -15.09 23.12 27.56
C GLU A 85 -16.61 23.34 27.64
N ARG A 86 -17.39 22.48 26.97
CA ARG A 86 -18.86 22.54 26.97
C ARG A 86 -19.52 21.20 26.68
N VAL A 87 -20.80 21.09 27.06
CA VAL A 87 -21.70 20.01 26.64
C VAL A 87 -22.93 20.60 25.96
N LEU A 88 -23.26 20.11 24.76
CA LEU A 88 -24.47 20.48 24.03
C LEU A 88 -25.60 19.51 24.42
N ARG A 89 -26.38 19.88 25.43
CA ARG A 89 -27.47 19.05 25.93
C ARG A 89 -28.66 19.01 24.99
N ASP A 90 -29.33 17.86 24.94
CA ASP A 90 -30.56 17.67 24.18
C ASP A 90 -30.39 18.08 22.70
N ARG A 91 -29.59 17.27 21.99
CA ARG A 91 -29.31 17.44 20.56
C ARG A 91 -29.71 16.20 19.80
N THR A 92 -30.02 16.43 18.54
CA THR A 92 -30.03 15.42 17.50
C THR A 92 -28.77 15.59 16.65
N VAL A 93 -28.07 14.48 16.39
CA VAL A 93 -26.94 14.39 15.45
C VAL A 93 -27.35 13.51 14.29
N LEU A 94 -27.37 14.08 13.09
CA LEU A 94 -27.71 13.39 11.85
C LEU A 94 -26.44 13.03 11.10
N VAL A 95 -26.30 11.75 10.77
CA VAL A 95 -25.20 11.18 10.01
C VAL A 95 -25.75 10.63 8.70
N GLU A 96 -25.20 11.07 7.58
CA GLU A 96 -25.48 10.55 6.23
C GLU A 96 -24.18 10.02 5.63
N ASP A 97 -24.20 8.77 5.16
CA ASP A 97 -23.08 8.12 4.46
C ASP A 97 -21.74 8.28 5.21
N GLY A 98 -21.79 8.05 6.53
CA GLY A 98 -20.64 8.14 7.43
C GLY A 98 -20.18 9.55 7.79
N ARG A 99 -20.90 10.60 7.39
CA ARG A 99 -20.58 12.00 7.70
C ARG A 99 -21.66 12.66 8.54
N ILE A 100 -21.25 13.43 9.54
CA ILE A 100 -22.17 14.28 10.30
C ILE A 100 -22.62 15.43 9.38
N VAL A 101 -23.93 15.51 9.11
CA VAL A 101 -24.51 16.57 8.26
C VAL A 101 -25.23 17.65 9.06
N ALA A 102 -25.68 17.34 10.28
CA ALA A 102 -26.34 18.31 11.15
C ALA A 102 -26.21 17.95 12.64
N ILE A 103 -26.10 18.98 13.48
CA ILE A 103 -26.20 18.88 14.95
C ILE A 103 -27.11 20.01 15.43
N GLY A 104 -28.19 19.70 16.16
CA GLY A 104 -29.11 20.74 16.62
C GLY A 104 -30.28 20.21 17.44
N ARG A 105 -31.06 21.13 18.05
CA ARG A 105 -32.29 20.77 18.80
C ARG A 105 -33.47 20.40 17.89
N LYS A 106 -33.54 21.01 16.72
CA LYS A 106 -34.64 20.90 15.75
C LYS A 106 -34.16 20.34 14.42
N VAL A 107 -33.32 19.30 14.46
CA VAL A 107 -32.87 18.61 13.24
C VAL A 107 -33.99 17.68 12.79
N ALA A 108 -34.46 17.86 11.55
CA ALA A 108 -35.42 16.95 10.95
C ALA A 108 -34.76 15.60 10.68
N VAL A 109 -35.37 14.53 11.18
CA VAL A 109 -34.92 13.15 10.94
C VAL A 109 -35.64 12.62 9.70
N PRO A 110 -34.92 12.28 8.61
CA PRO A 110 -35.54 11.73 7.41
C PRO A 110 -36.29 10.42 7.70
N LYS A 111 -37.38 10.17 6.96
CA LYS A 111 -38.08 8.88 7.02
C LYS A 111 -37.13 7.75 6.63
N GLY A 112 -37.16 6.65 7.39
CA GLY A 112 -36.29 5.49 7.15
C GLY A 112 -34.89 5.60 7.76
N ALA A 113 -34.54 6.71 8.42
CA ALA A 113 -33.29 6.79 9.18
C ALA A 113 -33.29 5.80 10.35
N ARG A 114 -32.13 5.18 10.61
CA ARG A 114 -31.90 4.41 11.82
C ARG A 114 -31.83 5.36 13.01
N ILE A 115 -32.73 5.21 13.98
CA ILE A 115 -32.79 6.06 15.16
C ILE A 115 -32.05 5.39 16.32
N VAL A 116 -31.15 6.13 16.96
CA VAL A 116 -30.51 5.78 18.22
C VAL A 116 -30.95 6.82 19.25
N ASP A 117 -31.83 6.43 20.17
CA ASP A 117 -32.40 7.33 21.17
C ASP A 117 -31.55 7.37 22.45
N GLY A 118 -31.06 8.57 22.80
CA GLY A 118 -30.31 8.83 24.01
C GLY A 118 -31.17 9.10 25.25
N ALA A 119 -32.49 9.22 25.10
CA ALA A 119 -33.48 9.47 26.15
C ALA A 119 -33.16 10.69 27.04
N GLY A 120 -32.43 11.69 26.50
CA GLY A 120 -31.97 12.88 27.22
C GLY A 120 -30.81 12.63 28.19
N ARG A 121 -30.35 11.39 28.33
CA ARG A 121 -29.37 10.96 29.35
C ARG A 121 -28.03 10.53 28.74
N ALA A 122 -28.05 9.95 27.55
CA ALA A 122 -26.84 9.46 26.89
C ALA A 122 -25.91 10.61 26.50
N PHE A 123 -24.61 10.36 26.60
CA PHE A 123 -23.58 11.24 26.10
C PHE A 123 -23.07 10.73 24.76
N LEU A 124 -22.77 11.66 23.85
CA LEU A 124 -22.20 11.37 22.54
C LEU A 124 -20.89 12.15 22.40
N SER A 125 -19.77 11.45 22.33
CA SER A 125 -18.44 12.01 22.08
C SER A 125 -17.94 11.62 20.68
N PRO A 126 -16.90 12.30 20.16
CA PRO A 126 -16.10 11.74 19.08
C PRO A 126 -15.59 10.35 19.45
N GLY A 127 -15.37 9.52 18.43
CA GLY A 127 -14.65 8.26 18.63
C GLY A 127 -13.22 8.52 19.08
N LEU A 128 -12.68 7.64 19.91
CA LEU A 128 -11.34 7.81 20.47
C LEU A 128 -10.28 7.55 19.40
N ALA A 129 -9.13 8.21 19.54
CA ALA A 129 -7.97 8.02 18.69
C ALA A 129 -6.77 7.55 19.51
N ASP A 130 -6.21 6.38 19.18
CA ASP A 130 -4.94 5.94 19.74
C ASP A 130 -3.80 6.40 18.82
N MET A 131 -3.01 7.35 19.30
CA MET A 131 -1.97 8.00 18.52
C MET A 131 -0.65 7.23 18.48
N HIS A 132 -0.53 6.09 19.18
CA HIS A 132 0.69 5.28 19.15
C HIS A 132 0.45 3.82 19.49
N MET A 133 0.23 2.99 18.46
CA MET A 133 0.13 1.54 18.62
C MET A 133 1.08 0.77 17.69
N HIS A 134 1.21 -0.53 17.93
CA HIS A 134 2.04 -1.46 17.15
C HIS A 134 1.28 -2.72 16.69
N ALA A 135 -0.04 -2.77 16.90
CA ALA A 135 -0.86 -3.90 16.49
C ALA A 135 -1.00 -3.99 14.96
N ASP A 136 -0.90 -5.20 14.42
CA ASP A 136 -1.02 -5.46 12.98
C ASP A 136 -1.91 -6.68 12.64
N THR A 137 -2.71 -7.15 13.60
CA THR A 137 -3.63 -8.28 13.41
C THR A 137 -5.09 -7.84 13.44
N ALA A 138 -5.96 -8.57 12.74
CA ALA A 138 -7.39 -8.26 12.68
C ALA A 138 -8.07 -8.35 14.05
N GLU A 139 -7.67 -9.31 14.88
CA GLU A 139 -8.26 -9.49 16.22
C GLU A 139 -7.88 -8.33 17.14
N ALA A 140 -6.63 -7.87 17.10
CA ALA A 140 -6.21 -6.69 17.86
C ALA A 140 -7.01 -5.44 17.44
N LEU A 141 -7.21 -5.22 16.13
CA LEU A 141 -8.02 -4.11 15.63
C LEU A 141 -9.48 -4.13 16.12
N LYS A 142 -10.08 -5.31 16.32
CA LYS A 142 -11.44 -5.40 16.90
C LYS A 142 -11.47 -4.96 18.36
N VAL A 143 -10.43 -5.27 19.14
CA VAL A 143 -10.33 -4.85 20.55
C VAL A 143 -10.31 -3.32 20.66
N TYR A 144 -9.64 -2.62 19.76
CA TYR A 144 -9.69 -1.15 19.69
C TYR A 144 -11.13 -0.63 19.53
N LEU A 145 -11.87 -1.15 18.55
CA LEU A 145 -13.27 -0.76 18.35
C LEU A 145 -14.16 -1.07 19.57
N ALA A 146 -13.98 -2.23 20.19
CA ALA A 146 -14.74 -2.62 21.37
C ALA A 146 -14.53 -1.65 22.55
N ASN A 147 -13.39 -0.94 22.58
CA ASN A 147 -13.07 0.08 23.57
C ASN A 147 -13.34 1.52 23.08
N GLY A 148 -14.08 1.68 21.97
CA GLY A 148 -14.45 2.99 21.43
C GLY A 148 -13.34 3.71 20.66
N VAL A 149 -12.21 3.05 20.38
CA VAL A 149 -11.14 3.59 19.53
C VAL A 149 -11.48 3.38 18.07
N THR A 150 -11.72 4.47 17.34
CA THR A 150 -12.13 4.48 15.93
C THR A 150 -11.04 4.92 14.98
N SER A 151 -9.90 5.40 15.50
CA SER A 151 -8.74 5.79 14.69
C SER A 151 -7.45 5.42 15.41
N VAL A 152 -6.46 4.95 14.65
CA VAL A 152 -5.19 4.49 15.20
C VAL A 152 -4.00 4.89 14.32
N LEU A 153 -2.88 5.22 14.95
CA LEU A 153 -1.59 5.38 14.29
C LEU A 153 -0.73 4.15 14.62
N ASN A 154 -0.54 3.27 13.65
CA ASN A 154 0.49 2.23 13.75
C ASN A 154 1.85 2.90 13.56
N MET A 155 2.61 2.98 14.64
CA MET A 155 3.91 3.66 14.70
C MET A 155 5.04 2.74 14.22
N GLY A 156 4.72 1.85 13.28
CA GLY A 156 5.61 1.00 12.51
C GLY A 156 5.93 -0.36 13.14
N GLY A 157 6.69 -1.16 12.39
CA GLY A 157 6.87 -2.59 12.67
C GLY A 157 5.73 -3.47 12.14
N ALA A 158 4.74 -2.89 11.46
CA ALA A 158 3.66 -3.64 10.83
C ALA A 158 4.17 -4.54 9.70
N SER A 159 3.61 -5.74 9.59
CA SER A 159 3.90 -6.66 8.50
C SER A 159 3.50 -6.08 7.12
N PRO A 160 4.19 -6.47 6.02
CA PRO A 160 3.79 -6.08 4.67
C PRO A 160 2.34 -6.49 4.32
N GLU A 161 1.89 -7.64 4.83
CA GLU A 161 0.50 -8.10 4.66
C GLU A 161 -0.50 -7.14 5.32
N PHE A 162 -0.19 -6.65 6.52
CA PHE A 162 -1.02 -5.65 7.18
C PHE A 162 -1.17 -4.39 6.33
N VAL A 163 -0.05 -3.85 5.84
CA VAL A 163 -0.01 -2.61 5.07
C VAL A 163 -0.73 -2.75 3.72
N ALA A 164 -0.52 -3.88 3.03
CA ALA A 164 -1.01 -4.10 1.68
C ALA A 164 -2.44 -4.66 1.62
N GLN A 165 -2.91 -5.38 2.64
CA GLN A 165 -4.18 -6.10 2.60
C GLN A 165 -5.13 -5.71 3.73
N LEU A 166 -4.71 -5.88 4.99
CA LEU A 166 -5.61 -5.71 6.13
C LEU A 166 -6.02 -4.24 6.31
N ARG A 167 -5.07 -3.30 6.32
CA ARG A 167 -5.35 -1.87 6.44
C ARG A 167 -6.32 -1.37 5.36
N PRO A 168 -6.07 -1.59 4.04
CA PRO A 168 -7.02 -1.17 3.02
C PRO A 168 -8.42 -1.79 3.19
N ALA A 169 -8.51 -3.07 3.59
CA ALA A 169 -9.79 -3.72 3.83
C ALA A 169 -10.54 -3.10 5.04
N VAL A 170 -9.84 -2.76 6.11
CA VAL A 170 -10.41 -2.09 7.29
C VAL A 170 -10.83 -0.66 6.94
N ASN A 171 -9.95 0.13 6.33
CA ASN A 171 -10.24 1.52 5.98
C ASN A 171 -11.36 1.65 4.93
N ALA A 172 -11.58 0.62 4.11
CA ALA A 172 -12.70 0.52 3.17
C ALA A 172 -13.99 -0.04 3.82
N GLY A 173 -14.01 -0.31 5.13
CA GLY A 173 -15.17 -0.85 5.84
C GLY A 173 -15.49 -2.32 5.54
N LYS A 174 -14.62 -3.04 4.82
CA LYS A 174 -14.80 -4.47 4.48
C LYS A 174 -14.46 -5.40 5.64
N ARG A 175 -13.69 -4.93 6.61
CA ARG A 175 -13.38 -5.65 7.85
C ARG A 175 -13.54 -4.71 9.04
N PRO A 176 -14.08 -5.18 10.18
CA PRO A 176 -14.16 -4.37 11.39
C PRO A 176 -12.77 -3.97 11.88
N GLY A 177 -12.55 -2.68 12.09
CA GLY A 177 -11.38 -2.11 12.75
C GLY A 177 -11.46 -0.58 12.79
N PRO A 178 -10.64 0.09 13.61
CA PRO A 178 -10.47 1.54 13.52
C PRO A 178 -9.87 1.94 12.18
N HIS A 179 -10.06 3.20 11.77
CA HIS A 179 -9.30 3.75 10.65
C HIS A 179 -7.81 3.77 11.00
N VAL A 180 -7.00 3.10 10.18
CA VAL A 180 -5.57 2.90 10.44
C VAL A 180 -4.73 3.81 9.56
N TYR A 181 -3.85 4.59 10.20
CA TYR A 181 -2.70 5.22 9.57
C TYR A 181 -1.42 4.45 9.92
N VAL A 182 -0.49 4.31 8.99
CA VAL A 182 0.73 3.50 9.19
C VAL A 182 2.02 4.25 8.85
N ALA A 183 3.00 4.08 9.73
CA ALA A 183 4.32 4.67 9.62
C ALA A 183 5.29 3.85 8.77
N PHE A 184 6.15 4.53 8.02
CA PHE A 184 7.41 3.95 7.54
C PHE A 184 8.54 4.37 8.49
N ILE A 185 9.15 3.40 9.20
CA ILE A 185 10.20 3.69 10.19
C ILE A 185 11.54 3.92 9.49
N VAL A 186 12.20 5.03 9.82
CA VAL A 186 13.54 5.38 9.33
C VAL A 186 14.48 5.71 10.48
N ASP A 187 15.69 5.16 10.46
CA ASP A 187 16.75 5.43 11.45
C ASP A 187 18.12 5.65 10.79
N GLY A 188 19.05 6.22 11.55
CA GLY A 188 20.46 6.38 11.20
C GLY A 188 21.38 5.33 11.81
N SER A 189 20.83 4.23 12.31
CA SER A 189 21.58 3.00 12.60
C SER A 189 20.75 1.76 12.22
N PRO A 190 21.40 0.64 11.84
CA PRO A 190 20.67 -0.58 11.52
C PRO A 190 20.00 -1.14 12.78
N ARG A 191 18.68 -1.28 12.73
CA ARG A 191 17.85 -1.89 13.77
C ARG A 191 16.81 -2.80 13.13
N TYR A 192 16.43 -3.86 13.85
CA TYR A 192 15.43 -4.79 13.35
C TYR A 192 14.11 -4.08 13.02
N GLY A 193 13.60 -4.28 11.81
CA GLY A 193 12.35 -3.67 11.34
C GLY A 193 12.44 -2.19 10.94
N HIS A 194 13.63 -1.56 10.98
CA HIS A 194 13.82 -0.17 10.60
C HIS A 194 14.46 -0.06 9.22
N PHE A 195 14.03 0.92 8.43
CA PHE A 195 14.74 1.29 7.21
C PHE A 195 15.92 2.21 7.58
N PHE A 196 17.13 1.79 7.28
CA PHE A 196 18.33 2.52 7.68
C PHE A 196 18.85 3.40 6.55
N VAL A 197 19.20 4.65 6.87
CA VAL A 197 19.77 5.62 5.94
C VAL A 197 21.01 6.30 6.54
N THR A 198 22.03 6.49 5.72
CA THR A 198 23.30 7.14 6.08
C THR A 198 23.54 8.45 5.36
N THR A 199 22.88 8.65 4.21
CA THR A 199 23.04 9.86 3.40
C THR A 199 21.73 10.64 3.24
N PRO A 200 21.80 11.96 3.00
CA PRO A 200 20.63 12.77 2.67
C PRO A 200 19.87 12.28 1.43
N GLU A 201 20.57 11.69 0.45
CA GLU A 201 19.92 11.14 -0.74
C GLU A 201 19.10 9.90 -0.40
N GLU A 202 19.66 8.95 0.35
CA GLU A 202 18.93 7.77 0.85
C GLU A 202 17.71 8.17 1.67
N ALA A 203 17.83 9.19 2.52
CA ALA A 203 16.71 9.75 3.28
C ALA A 203 15.58 10.22 2.35
N ARG A 204 15.88 11.01 1.30
CA ARG A 204 14.85 11.42 0.33
C ARG A 204 14.22 10.23 -0.40
N TRP A 205 15.04 9.24 -0.77
CA TRP A 205 14.55 8.01 -1.38
C TRP A 205 13.61 7.23 -0.45
N ALA A 206 13.90 7.16 0.84
CA ALA A 206 13.04 6.51 1.82
C ALA A 206 11.63 7.15 1.88
N VAL A 207 11.54 8.49 1.81
CA VAL A 207 10.25 9.19 1.76
C VAL A 207 9.47 8.84 0.49
N ARG A 208 10.15 8.88 -0.68
CA ARG A 208 9.52 8.52 -1.96
C ARG A 208 9.07 7.06 -2.01
N LEU A 209 9.85 6.16 -1.41
CA LEU A 209 9.51 4.75 -1.27
C LEU A 209 8.26 4.59 -0.39
N ALA A 210 8.23 5.24 0.78
CA ALA A 210 7.09 5.21 1.68
C ALA A 210 5.81 5.71 0.99
N LYS A 211 5.90 6.85 0.29
CA LYS A 211 4.79 7.43 -0.47
C LYS A 211 4.26 6.46 -1.54
N THR A 212 5.16 5.88 -2.33
CA THR A 212 4.83 4.92 -3.38
C THR A 212 4.12 3.67 -2.82
N ASN A 213 4.49 3.24 -1.62
CA ASN A 213 3.88 2.09 -0.94
C ASN A 213 2.65 2.45 -0.09
N GLY A 214 2.18 3.70 -0.17
CA GLY A 214 0.94 4.13 0.47
C GLY A 214 1.01 4.24 2.00
N TYR A 215 2.21 4.43 2.56
CA TYR A 215 2.37 4.82 3.97
C TYR A 215 1.84 6.24 4.20
N ASP A 216 1.38 6.48 5.41
CA ASP A 216 0.68 7.73 5.76
C ASP A 216 1.65 8.79 6.33
N PHE A 217 2.78 8.36 6.89
CA PHE A 217 3.81 9.25 7.44
C PHE A 217 5.16 8.52 7.62
N ILE A 218 6.23 9.29 7.81
CA ILE A 218 7.55 8.78 8.20
C ILE A 218 7.69 8.84 9.72
N LYS A 219 8.12 7.74 10.34
CA LYS A 219 8.53 7.74 11.74
C LYS A 219 10.04 7.75 11.85
N VAL A 220 10.61 8.83 12.35
CA VAL A 220 12.04 8.94 12.65
C VAL A 220 12.39 8.29 13.98
N TYR A 221 13.66 7.87 14.08
CA TYR A 221 14.25 7.29 15.28
C TYR A 221 15.54 8.02 15.69
N ASN A 222 16.12 7.63 16.83
CA ASN A 222 17.06 8.49 17.56
C ASN A 222 18.42 8.76 16.89
N ASP A 223 18.88 7.91 15.96
CA ASP A 223 20.29 7.85 15.56
C ASP A 223 20.57 8.49 14.17
N LEU A 224 19.61 9.22 13.62
CA LEU A 224 19.79 9.98 12.37
C LEU A 224 20.88 11.06 12.49
N SER A 225 21.62 11.28 11.40
CA SER A 225 22.46 12.48 11.27
C SER A 225 21.58 13.71 11.05
N PRO A 226 22.04 14.94 11.41
CA PRO A 226 21.27 16.14 11.16
C PRO A 226 20.94 16.36 9.67
N ALA A 227 21.85 15.99 8.77
CA ALA A 227 21.64 16.10 7.33
C ALA A 227 20.59 15.10 6.81
N CYS A 228 20.56 13.87 7.33
CA CYS A 228 19.54 12.89 6.97
C CYS A 228 18.17 13.31 7.51
N PHE A 229 18.09 13.77 8.76
CA PHE A 229 16.84 14.26 9.34
C PHE A 229 16.27 15.43 8.53
N GLN A 230 17.08 16.43 8.21
CA GLN A 230 16.65 17.57 7.41
C GLN A 230 16.14 17.13 6.03
N ALA A 231 16.81 16.18 5.39
CA ALA A 231 16.39 15.63 4.11
C ALA A 231 15.05 14.88 4.18
N LEU A 232 14.79 14.14 5.26
CA LEU A 232 13.49 13.48 5.50
C LEU A 232 12.37 14.52 5.63
N VAL A 233 12.61 15.59 6.39
CA VAL A 233 11.62 16.65 6.61
C VAL A 233 11.33 17.42 5.33
N ASP A 234 12.35 17.81 4.57
CA ASP A 234 12.19 18.57 3.33
C ASP A 234 11.48 17.75 2.24
N GLU A 235 11.87 16.49 2.05
CA GLU A 235 11.20 15.61 1.11
C GLU A 235 9.80 15.21 1.59
N GLY A 236 9.61 15.00 2.90
CA GLY A 236 8.31 14.76 3.50
C GLY A 236 7.35 15.92 3.18
N ARG A 237 7.80 17.16 3.33
CA ARG A 237 7.04 18.35 2.93
C ARG A 237 6.72 18.34 1.44
N ALA A 238 7.68 18.02 0.57
CA ALA A 238 7.49 17.95 -0.88
C ALA A 238 6.50 16.86 -1.32
N GLN A 239 6.46 15.72 -0.61
CA GLN A 239 5.58 14.58 -0.92
C GLN A 239 4.24 14.61 -0.16
N HIS A 240 4.01 15.67 0.65
CA HIS A 240 2.89 15.75 1.60
C HIS A 240 2.81 14.51 2.50
N LEU A 241 3.96 14.09 3.03
CA LEU A 241 4.13 12.96 3.92
C LEU A 241 4.72 13.47 5.25
N PRO A 242 3.92 13.57 6.32
CA PRO A 242 4.39 14.09 7.59
C PRO A 242 5.56 13.29 8.16
N VAL A 243 6.44 13.98 8.87
CA VAL A 243 7.50 13.36 9.68
C VAL A 243 7.10 13.45 11.15
N VAL A 244 7.09 12.30 11.82
CA VAL A 244 6.77 12.15 13.26
C VAL A 244 7.76 11.19 13.91
N GLY A 245 7.67 10.95 15.21
CA GLY A 245 8.42 9.86 15.86
C GLY A 245 9.29 10.33 17.01
N HIS A 246 10.50 9.78 17.13
CA HIS A 246 11.35 10.02 18.30
C HIS A 246 12.07 11.37 18.24
N GLY A 247 12.78 11.69 19.32
CA GLY A 247 13.82 12.68 19.34
C GLY A 247 15.13 12.16 18.72
N VAL A 248 15.53 12.74 17.59
CA VAL A 248 16.86 12.59 17.00
C VAL A 248 17.87 13.31 17.88
N ARG A 249 18.69 12.54 18.59
CA ARG A 249 19.61 13.04 19.63
C ARG A 249 20.63 14.04 19.07
N SER A 250 21.07 13.82 17.82
CA SER A 250 22.06 14.66 17.15
C SER A 250 21.50 16.03 16.72
N VAL A 251 20.18 16.15 16.57
CA VAL A 251 19.48 17.38 16.16
C VAL A 251 19.02 18.17 17.37
N GLY A 252 18.40 17.49 18.35
CA GLY A 252 17.78 18.11 19.52
C GLY A 252 16.34 18.58 19.26
N LEU A 253 15.49 18.52 20.28
CA LEU A 253 14.03 18.65 20.16
C LEU A 253 13.56 19.95 19.49
N GLU A 254 14.04 21.09 19.96
CA GLU A 254 13.65 22.41 19.46
C GLU A 254 13.89 22.52 17.95
N ARG A 255 15.09 22.16 17.49
CA ARG A 255 15.44 22.18 16.06
C ARG A 255 14.60 21.23 15.22
N GLN A 256 14.17 20.10 15.78
CA GLN A 256 13.28 19.19 15.04
C GLN A 256 11.89 19.77 14.84
N LEU A 257 11.35 20.40 15.89
CA LEU A 257 10.04 21.05 15.83
C LEU A 257 10.10 22.23 14.86
N ASP A 258 11.15 23.05 14.92
CA ASP A 258 11.38 24.16 13.98
C ASP A 258 11.54 23.68 12.53
N ALA A 259 12.20 22.54 12.32
CA ALA A 259 12.34 21.95 10.99
C ALA A 259 10.99 21.50 10.42
N GLY A 260 10.02 21.16 11.29
CA GLY A 260 8.67 20.76 10.91
C GLY A 260 8.31 19.31 11.23
N GLN A 261 8.98 18.66 12.18
CA GLN A 261 8.47 17.39 12.73
C GLN A 261 7.12 17.63 13.42
N LEU A 262 6.07 17.00 12.89
CA LEU A 262 4.68 17.29 13.26
C LEU A 262 4.31 16.75 14.65
N MET A 263 4.89 15.63 15.04
CA MET A 263 4.62 14.96 16.32
C MET A 263 5.88 14.30 16.85
N VAL A 264 6.12 14.47 18.15
CA VAL A 264 7.13 13.70 18.90
C VAL A 264 6.40 12.68 19.75
N ALA A 265 6.63 11.41 19.45
CA ALA A 265 6.18 10.29 20.26
C ALA A 265 7.11 10.14 21.47
N HIS A 266 6.59 9.54 22.55
CA HIS A 266 7.31 9.29 23.79
C HIS A 266 7.69 10.60 24.52
N ALA A 267 6.96 10.94 25.58
CA ALA A 267 7.22 12.16 26.34
C ALA A 267 8.64 12.18 26.94
N GLU A 268 9.21 10.99 27.22
CA GLU A 268 10.58 10.80 27.69
C GLU A 268 11.65 11.25 26.68
N GLU A 269 11.33 11.43 25.39
CA GLU A 269 12.27 11.97 24.40
C GLU A 269 12.72 13.39 24.76
N PHE A 270 11.88 14.13 25.50
CA PHE A 270 12.29 15.40 26.11
C PHE A 270 13.54 15.22 26.98
N LEU A 271 13.62 14.13 27.75
CA LEU A 271 14.76 13.88 28.63
C LEU A 271 16.05 13.67 27.84
N TYR A 272 15.99 12.89 26.75
CA TYR A 272 17.18 12.52 25.98
C TYR A 272 17.70 13.62 25.06
N THR A 273 16.82 14.51 24.62
CA THR A 273 17.14 15.53 23.61
C THR A 273 17.38 16.92 24.20
N VAL A 274 16.78 17.23 25.36
CA VAL A 274 16.98 18.51 26.06
C VAL A 274 18.09 18.36 27.10
N PHE A 275 18.02 17.34 27.94
CA PHE A 275 19.05 17.09 28.96
C PHE A 275 20.15 16.22 28.38
N LYS A 276 21.16 16.85 27.78
CA LYS A 276 22.36 16.12 27.36
C LYS A 276 23.00 15.49 28.60
N PRO A 277 23.18 14.16 28.66
CA PRO A 277 23.95 13.56 29.75
C PRO A 277 25.31 14.23 29.76
N ARG A 278 25.71 14.77 30.93
CA ARG A 278 27.08 15.26 31.12
C ARG A 278 28.01 14.14 30.66
N PRO A 279 29.05 14.42 29.86
CA PRO A 279 30.02 13.39 29.52
C PRO A 279 30.49 12.78 30.82
N THR A 280 30.13 11.52 31.05
CA THR A 280 30.63 10.81 32.22
C THR A 280 32.11 10.75 32.00
N ARG A 281 32.87 11.49 32.84
CA ARG A 281 34.32 11.39 32.89
C ARG A 281 34.62 10.03 33.53
N ARG A 282 34.33 8.96 32.80
CA ARG A 282 34.65 7.61 33.18
C ARG A 282 36.18 7.57 33.12
N PRO A 283 36.90 7.49 34.26
CA PRO A 283 38.34 7.37 34.21
C PRO A 283 38.65 6.16 33.35
N ALA A 284 39.57 6.33 32.39
CA ALA A 284 40.00 5.25 31.51
C ALA A 284 40.21 4.01 32.38
N ALA A 285 39.49 2.92 32.06
CA ALA A 285 39.62 1.69 32.83
C ALA A 285 41.10 1.30 32.80
N ARG A 286 41.74 1.40 33.96
CA ARG A 286 43.15 1.05 34.12
C ARG A 286 43.26 -0.43 33.70
N PRO A 287 44.13 -0.78 32.74
CA PRO A 287 44.17 -2.15 32.25
C PRO A 287 44.47 -3.07 33.44
N ILE A 288 43.53 -3.96 33.76
CA ILE A 288 43.72 -4.98 34.77
C ILE A 288 44.81 -5.90 34.22
N ARG A 289 46.06 -5.69 34.63
CA ARG A 289 47.13 -6.67 34.43
C ARG A 289 46.73 -7.91 35.22
N ARG A 290 46.09 -8.88 34.56
CA ARG A 290 45.95 -10.23 35.10
C ARG A 290 47.36 -10.80 35.23
N ARG A 291 47.91 -10.76 36.44
CA ARG A 291 49.04 -11.60 36.82
C ARG A 291 48.53 -13.03 36.81
N PHE A 292 48.86 -13.78 35.76
CA PHE A 292 48.79 -15.23 35.82
C PHE A 292 49.88 -15.69 36.81
N PRO A 293 49.54 -16.41 37.90
CA PRO A 293 50.58 -17.06 38.69
C PRO A 293 51.27 -18.12 37.81
N ALA A 294 52.59 -18.18 37.91
CA ALA A 294 53.41 -19.16 37.19
C ALA A 294 52.90 -20.57 37.50
N ARG A 295 52.72 -21.39 36.46
CA ARG A 295 52.41 -22.81 36.60
C ARG A 295 53.52 -23.50 37.39
N SER A 296 53.18 -24.14 38.49
CA SER A 296 54.03 -25.16 39.11
C SER A 296 54.17 -26.36 38.15
N PRO A 297 55.36 -26.92 37.94
CA PRO A 297 55.54 -28.07 37.08
C PRO A 297 55.33 -29.33 37.90
N SER A 298 54.18 -29.97 37.76
CA SER A 298 54.05 -31.38 38.12
C SER A 298 52.91 -32.03 37.34
N CYS A 299 53.13 -33.29 37.01
CA CYS A 299 52.27 -34.21 36.26
C CYS A 299 52.25 -34.01 34.73
N CYS A 300 53.34 -34.46 34.12
CA CYS A 300 53.30 -35.10 32.82
C CYS A 300 52.43 -36.37 32.82
N ALA A 301 51.88 -36.64 31.64
CA ALA A 301 51.57 -37.94 31.03
C ALA A 301 50.35 -38.74 31.50
N ILE A 302 49.25 -38.60 30.75
CA ILE A 302 48.43 -39.74 30.28
C ILE A 302 48.03 -39.47 28.82
N ALA A 303 48.27 -40.45 27.94
CA ALA A 303 48.04 -40.44 26.49
C ALA A 303 46.54 -40.45 26.11
N PRO A 304 46.15 -40.06 24.89
CA PRO A 304 44.74 -39.96 24.51
C PRO A 304 44.15 -41.33 24.15
N SER A 305 43.11 -41.75 24.88
CA SER A 305 42.20 -42.81 24.47
C SER A 305 41.04 -42.25 23.64
N SER A 306 40.69 -43.00 22.58
CA SER A 306 39.72 -42.78 21.50
C SER A 306 38.35 -42.13 21.84
N PRO A 307 37.65 -41.52 20.85
CA PRO A 307 36.38 -40.83 21.06
C PRO A 307 35.21 -41.82 21.24
N PRO A 308 34.17 -41.47 22.03
CA PRO A 308 33.04 -42.36 22.27
C PRO A 308 32.05 -42.37 21.09
N THR A 309 31.66 -43.59 20.72
CA THR A 309 30.58 -43.95 19.81
C THR A 309 29.21 -43.67 20.42
N SER A 310 28.30 -43.19 19.58
CA SER A 310 26.89 -42.94 19.86
C SER A 310 26.10 -44.23 20.09
N THR A 311 25.30 -44.27 21.16
CA THR A 311 24.22 -45.27 21.36
C THR A 311 22.85 -44.57 21.43
N PRO A 312 21.82 -45.11 20.76
CA PRO A 312 20.47 -44.55 20.74
C PRO A 312 19.60 -45.02 21.92
N MET A 313 18.62 -44.19 22.31
CA MET A 313 17.59 -44.49 23.33
C MET A 313 16.52 -45.50 22.83
N PRO A 314 15.89 -46.27 23.74
CA PRO A 314 14.85 -47.25 23.40
C PRO A 314 13.43 -46.65 23.31
N PRO A 315 12.46 -47.32 22.63
CA PRO A 315 11.10 -46.81 22.44
C PRO A 315 10.08 -47.39 23.43
N SER A 316 8.98 -46.67 23.68
CA SER A 316 7.76 -47.19 24.32
C SER A 316 6.47 -46.78 23.56
N ARG A 317 5.78 -47.82 23.06
CA ARG A 317 4.32 -48.11 22.88
C ARG A 317 3.33 -46.94 23.03
N GLY A 318 2.26 -46.72 22.27
CA GLY A 318 1.37 -47.39 21.28
C GLY A 318 0.22 -46.37 21.01
N SER A 319 -0.60 -46.34 19.95
CA SER A 319 -1.45 -47.34 19.30
C SER A 319 -2.18 -46.66 18.12
N GLY A 320 -2.52 -47.40 17.04
CA GLY A 320 -3.73 -47.12 16.23
C GLY A 320 -3.57 -46.78 14.73
N ALA A 321 -3.69 -47.83 13.89
CA ALA A 321 -4.33 -47.91 12.54
C ALA A 321 -3.90 -46.97 11.37
N GLY A 322 -3.40 -47.58 10.27
CA GLY A 322 -3.17 -46.94 8.95
C GLY A 322 -4.36 -47.08 7.98
N PRO A 323 -4.19 -47.13 6.62
CA PRO A 323 -2.98 -46.88 5.82
C PRO A 323 -3.19 -46.05 4.51
N THR A 324 -2.07 -45.88 3.77
CA THR A 324 -1.92 -45.49 2.32
C THR A 324 -2.02 -43.99 1.99
N SER A 325 -1.21 -43.36 1.14
CA SER A 325 -0.19 -43.79 0.16
C SER A 325 0.70 -42.60 -0.29
N SER A 326 1.84 -42.95 -0.90
CA SER A 326 2.66 -42.17 -1.85
C SER A 326 3.72 -41.19 -1.31
N THR A 327 4.93 -41.72 -1.33
CA THR A 327 6.22 -41.03 -1.43
C THR A 327 6.35 -40.26 -2.75
N ARG A 328 6.90 -39.04 -2.70
CA ARG A 328 7.77 -38.48 -3.74
C ARG A 328 8.86 -37.62 -3.09
N SER A 329 10.07 -38.14 -3.19
CA SER A 329 11.33 -37.41 -3.04
C SER A 329 11.52 -36.46 -4.22
N CYS A 330 12.00 -35.25 -3.95
CA CYS A 330 12.84 -34.50 -4.88
C CYS A 330 13.78 -33.60 -4.08
N THR A 331 15.06 -33.87 -4.30
CA THR A 331 16.28 -33.25 -3.79
C THR A 331 16.42 -31.79 -4.22
N ALA A 332 16.94 -30.95 -3.30
CA ALA A 332 17.40 -29.59 -3.59
C ALA A 332 18.86 -29.62 -4.08
N PRO A 333 19.26 -28.83 -5.10
CA PRO A 333 20.67 -28.65 -5.44
C PRO A 333 21.25 -27.40 -4.76
N SER A 334 22.49 -27.55 -4.32
CA SER A 334 23.37 -26.52 -3.76
C SER A 334 23.66 -25.39 -4.75
N CYS A 335 23.59 -24.13 -4.30
CA CYS A 335 24.16 -23.00 -5.03
C CYS A 335 25.60 -22.74 -4.55
N ALA A 336 26.54 -22.90 -5.47
CA ALA A 336 27.92 -22.49 -5.34
C ALA A 336 28.08 -20.99 -5.67
N THR A 337 28.97 -20.36 -4.93
CA THR A 337 29.40 -18.97 -4.97
C THR A 337 30.04 -18.60 -6.31
N SER A 338 29.63 -17.49 -6.93
CA SER A 338 30.42 -16.80 -7.96
C SER A 338 30.19 -15.28 -7.92
N ALA A 339 31.30 -14.55 -8.05
CA ALA A 339 31.44 -13.09 -7.92
C ALA A 339 30.86 -12.32 -9.14
N PRO A 340 30.57 -11.00 -9.04
CA PRO A 340 29.81 -10.28 -10.04
C PRO A 340 30.68 -9.73 -11.20
N PRO A 341 30.13 -9.56 -12.41
CA PRO A 341 30.79 -8.82 -13.47
C PRO A 341 30.56 -7.31 -13.36
N THR A 342 31.53 -6.59 -13.92
CA THR A 342 31.77 -5.15 -13.93
C THR A 342 30.69 -4.33 -14.66
N ALA A 343 30.41 -3.14 -14.14
CA ALA A 343 29.50 -2.15 -14.72
C ALA A 343 30.12 -1.44 -15.93
N SER A 344 29.38 -1.38 -17.04
CA SER A 344 29.66 -0.51 -18.17
C SER A 344 28.84 0.78 -18.08
N THR A 345 29.51 1.89 -18.35
CA THR A 345 29.03 3.27 -18.31
C THR A 345 28.10 3.57 -19.50
N GLY A 346 26.83 3.87 -19.22
CA GLY A 346 25.84 4.33 -20.21
C GLY A 346 25.33 5.72 -19.85
N SER A 347 25.82 6.73 -20.56
CA SER A 347 25.36 8.13 -20.52
C SER A 347 23.91 8.23 -21.02
N ILE A 348 22.97 8.70 -20.18
CA ILE A 348 21.62 9.08 -20.61
C ILE A 348 21.47 10.60 -20.55
N ARG A 349 21.19 11.17 -21.72
CA ARG A 349 20.85 12.57 -21.98
C ARG A 349 19.63 13.00 -21.17
N THR A 350 19.78 14.15 -20.50
CA THR A 350 18.70 14.89 -19.85
C THR A 350 17.83 15.61 -20.89
N THR A 351 16.52 15.39 -20.82
CA THR A 351 15.53 16.28 -21.45
C THR A 351 14.91 17.16 -20.37
N ARG A 352 15.17 18.47 -20.48
CA ARG A 352 14.48 19.52 -19.70
C ARG A 352 13.00 19.54 -20.09
N SER A 353 12.11 19.50 -19.11
CA SER A 353 10.75 20.01 -19.26
C SER A 353 10.50 21.08 -18.20
N ALA A 354 10.00 22.22 -18.65
CA ALA A 354 9.83 23.42 -17.86
C ALA A 354 8.69 23.27 -16.85
N ALA A 355 8.98 23.55 -15.57
CA ALA A 355 7.98 23.69 -14.54
C ALA A 355 7.37 25.10 -14.62
N ALA A 356 6.05 25.18 -14.86
CA ALA A 356 5.28 26.39 -14.69
C ALA A 356 5.14 26.69 -13.19
N ALA A 357 5.57 27.87 -12.76
CA ALA A 357 5.48 28.33 -11.39
C ALA A 357 4.02 28.65 -11.02
N TRP A 358 3.52 28.04 -9.95
CA TRP A 358 2.25 28.38 -9.33
C TRP A 358 2.50 29.38 -8.18
N THR A 359 1.84 30.54 -8.23
CA THR A 359 1.93 31.59 -7.20
C THR A 359 0.64 31.62 -6.38
N PRO A 360 0.67 31.49 -5.05
CA PRO A 360 -0.54 31.57 -4.23
C PRO A 360 -0.99 33.03 -4.03
N PRO A 361 -2.30 33.30 -3.87
CA PRO A 361 -2.82 34.66 -3.67
C PRO A 361 -2.53 35.18 -2.25
N ARG A 362 -2.20 36.47 -2.14
CA ARG A 362 -2.03 37.19 -0.87
C ARG A 362 -3.36 37.30 -0.11
N PRO A 363 -3.38 37.20 1.23
CA PRO A 363 -4.56 37.48 2.02
C PRO A 363 -4.87 38.99 2.04
N SER A 364 -6.14 39.33 1.78
CA SER A 364 -6.66 40.69 1.89
C SER A 364 -6.73 41.13 3.36
N SER A 365 -6.04 42.21 3.70
CA SER A 365 -6.19 42.90 4.97
C SER A 365 -7.56 43.58 5.05
N ARG A 366 -8.43 43.13 5.96
CA ARG A 366 -9.58 43.93 6.43
C ARG A 366 -9.20 44.61 7.74
N ALA A 367 -9.17 45.94 7.68
CA ALA A 367 -9.00 46.84 8.80
C ALA A 367 -10.14 46.64 9.83
N SER A 368 -9.76 46.49 11.10
CA SER A 368 -10.68 46.73 12.22
C SER A 368 -10.75 48.24 12.44
N SER A 369 -11.95 48.80 12.29
CA SER A 369 -12.29 50.12 12.82
C SER A 369 -13.07 49.93 14.11
N ARG A 370 -12.78 50.82 15.06
CA ARG A 370 -13.32 50.92 16.42
C ARG A 370 -14.85 51.00 16.43
N ARG A 371 -15.48 50.30 17.38
CA ARG A 371 -16.25 50.86 18.51
C ARG A 371 -16.68 49.76 19.45
#